data_AF-A0A7Z7CD20-F1
#
_entry.id   AF-A0A7Z7CD20-F1
#
_cell.length_a   1.000
_cell.length_b   1.000
_cell.length_c   1.000
_cell.angle_alpha   90.00
_cell.angle_beta   90.00
_cell.angle_gamma   90.00
#
_symmetry.space_group_name_H-M   'P 1'
#
loop_
_entity.id
_entity.type
_entity.pdbx_description
1 polymer ?
#
loop_
_entity_poly.entity_id
_entity_poly.type
_entity_poly.pdbx_seq_one_letter_code
_entity_poly.pdbx_strand_id
1 'polypeptide(L)'
;MIQNHNSWSVCISSDIELNFLIYVANTYGLLKEDINENNLWPSKQRVESDQLHQKLEIQWKWFWDRSIQQKAHKNNHHVSFVLGGPDFKLVEQHELREVLVHLWPSFRQWWYMPAGGQAAMNYWEGIPDLIRYVQEFEDEVGRKIKPFHLNVDLIYNGPNEPIEVTEEYIIMPIKIEYLMKRDWWMSRFTERY
;
A
#
# COMPACT_ATOMS: atom_id res chain seq x y z
N MET A 1 27.63 -16.39 -20.27
CA MET A 1 26.66 -16.42 -19.15
C MET A 1 25.31 -16.07 -19.71
N ILE A 2 24.38 -17.02 -19.74
CA ILE A 2 23.02 -16.81 -20.26
C ILE A 2 22.24 -16.10 -19.16
N GLN A 3 21.99 -14.80 -19.32
CA GLN A 3 21.03 -14.07 -18.50
C GLN A 3 19.64 -14.56 -18.92
N ASN A 4 19.06 -15.48 -18.17
CA ASN A 4 17.63 -15.74 -18.23
C ASN A 4 16.92 -14.51 -17.66
N HIS A 5 16.65 -13.53 -18.51
CA HIS A 5 15.64 -12.53 -18.20
C HIS A 5 14.31 -13.27 -18.15
N ASN A 6 13.79 -13.51 -16.94
CA ASN A 6 12.40 -13.89 -16.80
C ASN A 6 11.57 -12.85 -17.54
N SER A 7 10.65 -13.28 -18.39
CA SER A 7 9.78 -12.38 -19.16
C SER A 7 8.76 -11.66 -18.28
N TRP A 8 8.75 -11.95 -16.99
CA TRP A 8 7.86 -11.38 -16.00
C TRP A 8 8.65 -10.77 -14.84
N SER A 9 8.02 -9.79 -14.16
CA SER A 9 8.57 -9.22 -12.94
C SER A 9 7.45 -8.83 -11.98
N VAL A 10 7.65 -9.12 -10.70
CA VAL A 10 6.80 -8.63 -9.62
C VAL A 10 7.68 -7.84 -8.66
N CYS A 11 7.32 -6.59 -8.43
CA CYS A 11 7.98 -5.71 -7.47
C CYS A 11 7.06 -5.55 -6.25
N ILE A 12 7.46 -6.09 -5.11
CA ILE A 12 6.76 -5.89 -3.85
C ILE A 12 7.52 -4.82 -3.08
N SER A 13 6.83 -3.75 -2.71
CA SER A 13 7.44 -2.62 -2.00
C SER A 13 6.51 -2.06 -0.95
N SER A 14 7.05 -1.33 0.01
CA SER A 14 6.29 -0.73 1.09
C SER A 14 6.33 0.77 0.98
N ASP A 15 5.25 1.33 0.45
CA ASP A 15 5.20 2.75 0.17
C ASP A 15 4.94 3.55 1.45
N ILE A 16 5.90 4.39 1.84
CA ILE A 16 5.80 5.22 3.04
C ILE A 16 4.62 6.19 3.00
N GLU A 17 4.25 6.66 1.81
CA GLU A 17 3.25 7.71 1.61
C GLU A 17 1.85 7.13 1.77
N LEU A 18 1.58 6.00 1.11
CA LEU A 18 0.33 5.27 1.29
C LEU A 18 0.18 4.76 2.73
N ASN A 19 1.25 4.25 3.34
CA ASN A 19 1.23 3.84 4.74
C ASN A 19 0.95 5.03 5.68
N PHE A 20 1.48 6.22 5.37
CA PHE A 20 1.18 7.44 6.12
C PHE A 20 -0.28 7.89 5.97
N LEU A 21 -0.83 7.86 4.75
CA LEU A 21 -2.23 8.21 4.52
C LEU A 21 -3.18 7.29 5.29
N ILE A 22 -2.86 5.99 5.34
CA ILE A 22 -3.65 5.03 6.11
C ILE A 22 -3.47 5.28 7.61
N TYR A 23 -2.28 5.66 8.08
CA TYR A 23 -2.05 6.05 9.47
C TYR A 23 -2.92 7.24 9.89
N VAL A 24 -3.01 8.26 9.03
CA VAL A 24 -3.86 9.43 9.25
C VAL A 24 -5.33 9.02 9.34
N ALA A 25 -5.79 8.21 8.39
CA ALA A 25 -7.17 7.81 8.35
C ALA A 25 -7.58 6.87 9.48
N ASN A 26 -6.68 6.01 9.97
CA ASN A 26 -6.91 5.27 11.21
C ASN A 26 -6.96 6.18 12.44
N THR A 27 -6.05 7.16 12.52
CA THR A 27 -6.00 8.10 13.66
C THR A 27 -7.28 8.91 13.79
N TYR A 28 -7.88 9.35 12.67
CA TYR A 28 -9.11 10.14 12.66
C TYR A 28 -10.39 9.32 12.38
N GLY A 29 -10.29 7.99 12.26
CA GLY A 29 -11.43 7.13 11.96
C GLY A 29 -12.13 7.48 10.65
N LEU A 30 -11.37 7.73 9.58
CA LEU A 30 -11.86 8.10 8.24
C LEU A 30 -12.18 6.89 7.36
N LEU A 31 -11.91 5.68 7.87
CA LEU A 31 -12.10 4.41 7.16
C LEU A 31 -13.38 3.78 7.67
N LYS A 32 -14.34 3.54 6.78
CA LYS A 32 -15.60 2.84 7.10
C LYS A 32 -15.32 1.33 7.08
N GLU A 33 -15.50 0.70 8.24
CA GLU A 33 -15.62 -0.74 8.58
C GLU A 33 -14.74 -1.83 7.91
N ASP A 34 -13.84 -1.52 6.98
CA ASP A 34 -13.03 -2.55 6.28
C ASP A 34 -11.56 -2.60 6.68
N ILE A 35 -11.22 -2.25 7.93
CA ILE A 35 -9.86 -2.32 8.44
C ILE A 35 -9.80 -3.12 9.73
N ASN A 36 -8.85 -4.04 9.74
CA ASN A 36 -8.55 -4.95 10.83
C ASN A 36 -8.51 -4.19 12.17
N GLU A 37 -9.44 -4.49 13.07
CA GLU A 37 -9.55 -3.86 14.41
C GLU A 37 -8.37 -4.17 15.33
N ASN A 38 -7.35 -4.86 14.84
CA ASN A 38 -6.13 -5.17 15.59
C ASN A 38 -5.21 -3.93 15.74
N ASN A 39 -5.68 -2.95 16.53
CA ASN A 39 -5.03 -2.19 17.62
C ASN A 39 -3.51 -1.86 17.60
N LEU A 40 -2.84 -1.75 16.44
CA LEU A 40 -1.39 -1.45 16.41
C LEU A 40 -1.04 0.01 16.10
N TRP A 41 -2.02 0.82 15.75
CA TRP A 41 -1.87 2.25 15.48
C TRP A 41 -2.53 3.10 16.58
N PRO A 42 -2.13 4.37 16.77
CA PRO A 42 -2.51 5.14 17.94
C PRO A 42 -4.02 5.24 18.12
N SER A 43 -4.42 5.42 19.39
CA SER A 43 -5.81 5.59 19.79
C SER A 43 -6.50 6.65 18.94
N LYS A 44 -7.72 6.36 18.46
CA LYS A 44 -8.54 7.29 17.66
C LYS A 44 -8.57 8.67 18.32
N GLN A 45 -8.10 9.69 17.62
CA GLN A 45 -8.24 11.07 18.05
C GLN A 45 -9.70 11.49 17.89
N ARG A 46 -10.26 12.14 18.92
CA ARG A 46 -11.58 12.75 18.80
C ARG A 46 -11.50 13.96 17.89
N VAL A 47 -12.29 13.95 16.83
CA VAL A 47 -12.56 15.15 16.04
C VAL A 47 -13.60 15.99 16.80
N GLU A 48 -13.38 17.31 16.85
CA GLU A 48 -14.17 18.24 17.68
C GLU A 48 -15.64 18.37 17.25
N SER A 49 -15.96 18.06 15.98
CA SER A 49 -17.32 18.07 15.47
C SER A 49 -17.55 17.06 14.34
N ASP A 50 -18.76 16.54 14.23
CA ASP A 50 -19.17 15.61 13.16
C ASP A 50 -19.04 16.23 11.76
N GLN A 51 -19.27 17.54 11.63
CA GLN A 51 -19.11 18.26 10.37
C GLN A 51 -17.66 18.31 9.91
N LEU A 52 -16.71 18.55 10.83
CA LEU A 52 -15.28 18.53 10.53
C LEU A 52 -14.82 17.11 10.16
N HIS A 53 -15.33 16.09 10.85
CA HIS A 53 -15.03 14.69 10.55
C HIS A 53 -15.50 14.30 9.14
N GLN A 54 -16.76 14.60 8.78
CA GLN A 54 -17.28 14.34 7.44
C GLN A 54 -16.48 15.07 6.35
N LYS A 55 -16.13 16.34 6.58
CA LYS A 55 -15.31 17.12 5.65
C LYS A 55 -13.94 16.47 5.46
N LEU A 56 -13.31 16.05 6.56
CA LEU A 56 -12.01 15.39 6.53
C LEU A 56 -12.07 14.03 5.82
N GLU A 57 -13.13 13.24 6.03
CA GLU A 57 -13.36 11.96 5.35
C GLU A 57 -13.42 12.15 3.82
N ILE A 58 -14.19 13.13 3.35
CA ILE A 58 -14.32 13.45 1.92
C ILE A 58 -12.97 13.87 1.33
N GLN A 59 -12.25 14.78 2.01
CA GLN A 59 -10.96 15.26 1.55
C GLN A 59 -9.91 14.16 1.50
N TRP A 60 -9.85 13.33 2.56
CA TRP A 60 -8.92 12.21 2.63
C TRP A 60 -9.20 11.20 1.53
N LYS A 61 -10.47 10.82 1.32
CA LYS A 61 -10.85 9.86 0.28
C LYS A 61 -10.45 10.36 -1.10
N TRP A 62 -10.75 11.62 -1.41
CA TRP A 62 -10.34 12.24 -2.68
C TRP A 62 -8.82 12.21 -2.86
N PHE A 63 -8.06 12.51 -1.81
CA PHE A 63 -6.61 12.52 -1.84
C PHE A 63 -6.01 11.13 -2.00
N TRP A 64 -6.56 10.13 -1.29
CA TRP A 64 -6.21 8.72 -1.42
C TRP A 64 -6.42 8.22 -2.85
N ASP A 65 -7.64 8.39 -3.38
CA ASP A 65 -8.00 7.94 -4.73
C ASP A 65 -7.09 8.59 -5.78
N ARG A 66 -6.74 9.87 -5.63
CA ARG A 66 -5.78 10.54 -6.52
C ARG A 66 -4.35 10.01 -6.38
N SER A 67 -3.89 9.74 -5.15
CA SER A 67 -2.53 9.24 -4.88
C SER A 67 -2.32 7.86 -5.51
N ILE A 68 -3.27 6.94 -5.32
CA ILE A 68 -3.16 5.58 -5.88
C ILE A 68 -3.19 5.61 -7.42
N GLN A 69 -3.98 6.49 -8.02
CA GLN A 69 -4.05 6.65 -9.47
C GLN A 69 -2.77 7.27 -10.03
N GLN A 70 -2.16 8.24 -9.35
CA GLN A 70 -0.89 8.84 -9.76
C GLN A 70 0.25 7.81 -9.75
N LYS A 71 0.32 6.95 -8.73
CA LYS A 71 1.30 5.86 -8.67
C LYS A 71 1.08 4.83 -9.77
N ALA A 72 -0.17 4.42 -9.99
CA ALA A 72 -0.52 3.45 -11.02
C ALA A 72 -0.03 3.85 -12.43
N HIS A 73 -0.06 5.16 -12.72
CA HIS A 73 0.30 5.68 -14.04
C HIS A 73 1.74 6.22 -14.13
N LYS A 74 2.58 6.00 -13.10
CA LYS A 74 3.97 6.51 -13.00
C LYS A 74 4.09 7.99 -13.43
N ASN A 75 3.10 8.82 -13.05
CA ASN A 75 3.09 10.22 -13.47
C ASN A 75 4.10 11.02 -12.66
N ASN A 76 5.04 11.69 -13.34
CA ASN A 76 6.13 12.52 -12.79
C ASN A 76 5.68 13.74 -11.93
N HIS A 77 4.38 13.90 -11.66
CA HIS A 77 3.83 14.96 -10.80
C HIS A 77 3.45 14.44 -9.40
N HIS A 78 3.98 13.29 -9.00
CA HIS A 78 3.81 12.78 -7.64
C HIS A 78 4.44 13.77 -6.65
N VAL A 79 3.67 14.18 -5.64
CA VAL A 79 4.24 14.81 -4.45
C VAL A 79 5.06 13.72 -3.77
N SER A 80 6.39 13.72 -3.97
CA SER A 80 7.27 12.72 -3.35
C SER A 80 7.61 13.14 -1.93
N PHE A 81 7.45 12.25 -0.97
CA PHE A 81 7.68 12.46 0.45
C PHE A 81 9.14 12.16 0.86
N VAL A 82 10.02 11.90 -0.11
CA VAL A 82 11.33 11.29 0.16
C VAL A 82 12.41 12.35 0.43
N LEU A 83 12.99 12.26 1.63
CA LEU A 83 14.21 12.93 2.17
C LEU A 83 14.10 14.38 2.69
N GLY A 84 12.99 15.11 2.45
CA GLY A 84 12.74 16.45 3.06
C GLY A 84 11.51 16.54 3.96
N GLY A 85 10.71 15.48 4.01
CA GLY A 85 9.29 15.55 4.37
C GLY A 85 8.44 15.97 3.17
N PRO A 86 7.16 15.59 3.13
CA PRO A 86 6.25 16.06 2.08
C PRO A 86 6.11 17.57 2.09
N ASP A 87 6.10 18.16 0.90
CA ASP A 87 5.61 19.53 0.74
C ASP A 87 4.08 19.52 0.83
N PHE A 88 3.59 19.49 2.07
CA PHE A 88 2.16 19.56 2.35
C PHE A 88 1.51 20.85 1.83
N LYS A 89 2.27 21.86 1.40
CA LYS A 89 1.72 23.07 0.77
C LYS A 89 0.99 22.76 -0.54
N LEU A 90 1.34 21.66 -1.21
CA LEU A 90 0.68 21.18 -2.43
C LEU A 90 -0.69 20.53 -2.15
N VAL A 91 -1.02 20.27 -0.88
CA VAL A 91 -2.35 19.80 -0.48
C VAL A 91 -3.28 21.02 -0.38
N GLU A 92 -4.19 21.13 -1.34
CA GLU A 92 -5.17 22.23 -1.44
C GLU A 92 -6.23 22.15 -0.34
N GLN A 93 -6.54 20.93 0.13
CA GLN A 93 -7.52 20.67 1.17
C GLN A 93 -6.98 21.11 2.53
N HIS A 94 -7.48 22.23 3.05
CA HIS A 94 -6.96 22.86 4.27
C HIS A 94 -6.99 21.92 5.49
N GLU A 95 -8.15 21.33 5.78
CA GLU A 95 -8.33 20.48 6.96
C GLU A 95 -7.47 19.21 6.87
N LEU A 96 -7.44 18.57 5.68
CA LEU A 96 -6.55 17.45 5.42
C LEU A 96 -5.07 17.83 5.60
N ARG A 97 -4.66 18.98 5.07
CA ARG A 97 -3.28 19.45 5.18
C ARG A 97 -2.85 19.62 6.64
N GLU A 98 -3.70 20.20 7.48
CA GLU A 98 -3.40 20.40 8.90
C GLU A 98 -3.17 19.06 9.61
N VAL A 99 -4.03 18.08 9.38
CA VAL A 99 -3.87 16.76 10.03
C VAL A 99 -2.65 16.00 9.52
N LEU A 100 -2.32 16.14 8.23
CA LEU A 100 -1.12 15.55 7.65
C LEU A 100 0.15 16.16 8.25
N VAL A 101 0.22 17.49 8.35
CA VAL A 101 1.33 18.19 9.02
C VAL A 101 1.46 17.76 10.48
N HIS A 102 0.33 17.66 11.18
CA HIS A 102 0.29 17.31 12.59
C HIS A 102 0.78 15.88 12.87
N LEU A 103 0.37 14.90 12.05
CA LEU A 103 0.68 13.48 12.29
C LEU A 103 2.02 13.02 11.71
N TRP A 104 2.59 13.74 10.75
CA TRP A 104 3.84 13.35 10.09
C TRP A 104 5.01 13.08 11.05
N PRO A 105 5.30 13.93 12.06
CA PRO A 105 6.41 13.68 12.98
C PRO A 105 6.25 12.36 13.75
N SER A 106 5.05 12.10 14.28
CA SER A 106 4.74 10.89 15.03
C SER A 106 4.83 9.65 14.15
N PHE A 107 4.27 9.71 12.93
CA PHE A 107 4.38 8.63 11.96
C PHE A 107 5.85 8.34 11.61
N ARG A 108 6.64 9.37 11.28
CA ARG A 108 8.06 9.20 10.96
C ARG A 108 8.84 8.56 12.10
N GLN A 109 8.59 8.99 13.34
CA GLN A 109 9.26 8.42 14.51
C GLN A 109 8.96 6.92 14.63
N TRP A 110 7.69 6.52 14.49
CA TRP A 110 7.31 5.11 14.49
C TRP A 110 7.81 4.35 13.26
N TRP A 111 7.82 4.95 12.07
CA TRP A 111 8.25 4.28 10.84
C TRP A 111 9.73 3.90 10.88
N TYR A 112 10.58 4.80 11.37
CA TYR A 112 12.04 4.64 11.35
C TYR A 112 12.65 4.10 12.65
N MET A 113 11.86 3.77 13.68
CA MET A 113 12.40 3.10 14.87
C MET A 113 12.88 1.67 14.52
N PRO A 114 13.84 1.09 15.27
CA PRO A 114 14.43 -0.22 14.93
C PRO A 114 13.44 -1.39 14.78
N ALA A 115 12.33 -1.36 15.52
CA ALA A 115 11.22 -2.32 15.40
C ALA A 115 9.93 -1.64 14.88
N GLY A 116 10.12 -0.62 14.04
CA GLY A 116 9.08 0.24 13.51
C GLY A 116 8.45 -0.26 12.23
N GLY A 117 7.66 0.62 11.61
CA GLY A 117 6.98 0.34 10.35
C GLY A 117 7.94 -0.17 9.28
N GLN A 118 9.04 0.54 8.99
CA GLN A 118 9.98 0.16 7.94
C GLN A 118 10.61 -1.23 8.16
N ALA A 119 11.00 -1.54 9.39
CA ALA A 119 11.60 -2.84 9.70
C ALA A 119 10.59 -3.98 9.49
N ALA A 120 9.34 -3.79 9.92
CA ALA A 120 8.28 -4.77 9.70
C ALA A 120 7.94 -4.93 8.21
N MET A 121 7.82 -3.82 7.48
CA MET A 121 7.59 -3.79 6.05
C MET A 121 8.65 -4.58 5.27
N ASN A 122 9.94 -4.31 5.53
CA ASN A 122 11.06 -4.99 4.88
C ASN A 122 11.03 -6.51 5.09
N TYR A 123 10.56 -6.97 6.25
CA TYR A 123 10.38 -8.41 6.49
C TYR A 123 9.34 -8.98 5.52
N TRP A 124 8.17 -8.35 5.41
CA TRP A 124 7.05 -8.85 4.60
C TRP A 124 7.29 -8.76 3.09
N GLU A 125 8.07 -7.79 2.62
CA GLU A 125 8.47 -7.67 1.21
C GLU A 125 9.21 -8.92 0.71
N GLY A 126 9.99 -9.58 1.57
CA GLY A 126 10.79 -10.76 1.22
C GLY A 126 10.11 -12.11 1.43
N ILE A 127 8.85 -12.14 1.90
CA ILE A 127 8.17 -13.39 2.25
C ILE A 127 7.65 -14.18 1.04
N PRO A 128 7.01 -13.57 0.04
CA PRO A 128 6.41 -14.34 -1.06
C PRO A 128 7.48 -14.97 -1.97
N ASP A 129 7.43 -16.30 -2.10
CA ASP A 129 8.32 -17.07 -2.99
C ASP A 129 7.74 -17.14 -4.42
N LEU A 130 7.73 -15.98 -5.08
CA LEU A 130 7.09 -15.81 -6.38
C LEU A 130 7.73 -16.64 -7.48
N ILE A 131 9.04 -16.88 -7.41
CA ILE A 131 9.74 -17.72 -8.39
C ILE A 131 9.18 -19.13 -8.33
N ARG A 132 9.03 -19.68 -7.12
CA ARG A 132 8.44 -21.01 -6.93
C ARG A 132 6.99 -21.06 -7.38
N TYR A 133 6.17 -20.06 -7.04
CA TYR A 133 4.76 -20.04 -7.47
C TYR A 133 4.60 -19.98 -8.99
N VAL A 134 5.44 -19.21 -9.68
CA VAL A 134 5.42 -19.19 -11.15
C VAL A 134 5.85 -20.53 -11.75
N GLN A 135 6.91 -21.15 -11.21
CA GLN A 135 7.35 -22.48 -11.67
C GLN A 135 6.25 -23.54 -11.49
N GLU A 136 5.61 -23.56 -10.32
CA GLU A 136 4.48 -24.46 -10.04
C GLU A 136 3.31 -24.22 -11.03
N PHE A 137 3.01 -22.97 -11.36
CA PHE A 137 2.00 -22.62 -12.37
C PHE A 137 2.37 -23.11 -13.78
N GLU A 138 3.61 -22.89 -14.20
CA GLU A 138 4.09 -23.33 -15.52
C GLU A 138 4.05 -24.86 -15.66
N ASP A 139 4.36 -25.57 -14.58
CA ASP A 139 4.28 -27.04 -14.50
C ASP A 139 2.81 -27.54 -14.56
N GLU A 140 1.88 -26.88 -13.87
CA GLU A 140 0.45 -27.25 -13.87
C GLU A 140 -0.22 -27.02 -15.23
N VAL A 141 0.08 -25.92 -15.90
CA VAL A 141 -0.55 -25.55 -17.19
C VAL A 141 0.23 -26.12 -18.38
N GLY A 142 1.45 -26.61 -18.18
CA GLY A 142 2.30 -27.19 -19.23
C GLY A 142 2.79 -26.17 -20.25
N ARG A 143 2.86 -24.88 -19.88
CA ARG A 143 3.36 -23.79 -20.72
C ARG A 143 4.03 -22.73 -19.87
N LYS A 144 4.86 -21.90 -20.51
CA LYS A 144 5.42 -20.71 -19.85
C LYS A 144 4.35 -19.65 -19.57
N ILE A 145 4.53 -18.94 -18.46
CA ILE A 145 3.71 -17.79 -18.11
C ILE A 145 3.92 -16.68 -19.14
N LYS A 146 2.86 -15.95 -19.48
CA LYS A 146 3.00 -14.79 -20.38
C LYS A 146 3.88 -13.71 -19.74
N PRO A 147 4.57 -12.88 -20.53
CA PRO A 147 5.27 -11.72 -20.00
C PRO A 147 4.33 -10.75 -19.29
N PHE A 148 4.70 -10.28 -18.09
CA PHE A 148 3.94 -9.25 -17.36
C PHE A 148 4.80 -8.47 -16.36
N HIS A 149 4.32 -7.32 -15.94
CA HIS A 149 4.90 -6.54 -14.85
C HIS A 149 3.83 -6.24 -13.82
N LEU A 150 4.13 -6.48 -12.55
CA LEU A 150 3.21 -6.22 -11.45
C LEU A 150 3.92 -5.49 -10.32
N ASN A 151 3.39 -4.35 -9.91
CA ASN A 151 3.81 -3.64 -8.71
C ASN A 151 2.80 -3.89 -7.60
N VAL A 152 3.29 -4.25 -6.42
CA VAL A 152 2.49 -4.51 -5.24
C VAL A 152 2.98 -3.62 -4.11
N ASP A 153 2.16 -2.65 -3.72
CA ASP A 153 2.44 -1.81 -2.56
C ASP A 153 1.80 -2.38 -1.31
N LEU A 154 2.63 -2.77 -0.34
CA LEU A 154 2.22 -3.30 0.94
C LEU A 154 1.76 -2.18 1.87
N ILE A 155 0.62 -2.38 2.53
CA ILE A 155 0.08 -1.48 3.55
C ILE A 155 -0.04 -2.20 4.88
N TYR A 156 0.62 -1.65 5.90
CA TYR A 156 0.78 -2.25 7.22
C TYR A 156 -0.56 -2.53 7.91
N ASN A 157 -1.37 -1.48 8.13
CA ASN A 157 -2.71 -1.60 8.71
C ASN A 157 -3.77 -1.16 7.70
N GLY A 158 -3.67 -1.76 6.52
CA GLY A 158 -4.39 -1.39 5.31
C GLY A 158 -5.79 -1.99 5.19
N PRO A 159 -6.36 -1.98 3.96
CA PRO A 159 -7.66 -2.57 3.68
C PRO A 159 -7.70 -4.05 4.08
N ASN A 160 -8.90 -4.60 4.31
CA ASN A 160 -9.02 -6.01 4.63
C ASN A 160 -8.66 -6.95 3.47
N GLU A 161 -8.80 -6.48 2.24
CA GLU A 161 -8.54 -7.21 1.00
C GLU A 161 -7.62 -6.40 0.07
N PRO A 162 -6.92 -7.04 -0.90
CA PRO A 162 -6.13 -6.31 -1.89
C PRO A 162 -7.01 -5.40 -2.75
N ILE A 163 -6.54 -4.18 -2.99
CA ILE A 163 -7.17 -3.23 -3.90
C ILE A 163 -6.44 -3.30 -5.23
N GLU A 164 -7.14 -3.72 -6.27
CA GLU A 164 -6.64 -3.69 -7.63
C GLU A 164 -6.86 -2.30 -8.23
N VAL A 165 -5.78 -1.57 -8.46
CA VAL A 165 -5.86 -0.22 -9.04
C VAL A 165 -5.79 -0.30 -10.56
N THR A 166 -4.89 -1.12 -11.09
CA THR A 166 -4.77 -1.45 -12.52
C THR A 166 -4.34 -2.91 -12.70
N GLU A 167 -4.19 -3.38 -13.94
CA GLU A 167 -3.67 -4.72 -14.23
C GLU A 167 -2.23 -4.92 -13.73
N GLU A 168 -1.44 -3.84 -13.64
CA GLU A 168 -0.02 -3.84 -13.30
C GLU A 168 0.27 -3.24 -11.91
N TYR A 169 -0.75 -2.84 -11.15
CA TYR A 169 -0.59 -2.20 -9.84
C TYR A 169 -1.68 -2.59 -8.84
N ILE A 170 -1.24 -3.15 -7.71
CA ILE A 170 -2.09 -3.62 -6.62
C ILE A 170 -1.59 -2.98 -5.31
N ILE A 171 -2.54 -2.65 -4.45
CA ILE A 171 -2.26 -2.32 -3.04
C ILE A 171 -2.70 -3.51 -2.21
N MET A 172 -1.82 -4.04 -1.36
CA MET A 172 -2.06 -5.28 -0.65
C MET A 172 -1.87 -5.10 0.85
N PRO A 173 -2.76 -5.63 1.70
CA PRO A 173 -2.52 -5.62 3.13
C PRO A 173 -1.51 -6.68 3.53
N ILE A 174 -0.86 -6.46 4.66
CA ILE A 174 0.01 -7.47 5.27
C ILE A 174 -0.84 -8.55 5.94
N LYS A 175 -1.30 -9.50 5.13
CA LYS A 175 -1.99 -10.70 5.60
C LYS A 175 -1.33 -11.94 4.98
N ILE A 176 -1.10 -12.94 5.83
CA ILE A 176 -0.56 -14.26 5.43
C ILE A 176 -1.40 -14.86 4.29
N GLU A 177 -2.69 -14.58 4.27
CA GLU A 177 -3.63 -15.06 3.27
C GLU A 177 -3.35 -14.62 1.84
N TYR A 178 -2.68 -13.48 1.66
CA TYR A 178 -2.31 -12.96 0.35
C TYR A 178 -0.81 -13.11 0.10
N LEU A 179 0.01 -12.95 1.14
CA LEU A 179 1.47 -13.00 1.02
C LEU A 179 2.04 -14.42 0.99
N MET A 180 1.42 -15.37 1.70
CA MET A 180 1.96 -16.73 1.87
C MET A 180 1.09 -17.82 1.28
N LYS A 181 -0.21 -17.58 1.05
CA LYS A 181 -1.07 -18.59 0.43
C LYS A 181 -0.81 -18.61 -1.07
N ARG A 182 -0.18 -19.71 -1.49
CA ARG A 182 0.00 -20.15 -2.88
C ARG A 182 -1.26 -19.91 -3.73
N ASP A 183 -2.41 -20.35 -3.25
CA ASP A 183 -3.64 -20.38 -4.05
C ASP A 183 -4.07 -19.01 -4.56
N TRP A 184 -3.80 -17.95 -3.79
CA TRP A 184 -4.07 -16.59 -4.24
C TRP A 184 -3.22 -16.23 -5.47
N TRP A 185 -1.91 -16.46 -5.41
CA TRP A 185 -1.01 -16.20 -6.53
C TRP A 185 -1.33 -17.07 -7.75
N MET A 186 -1.69 -18.34 -7.54
CA MET A 186 -2.06 -19.25 -8.63
C MET A 186 -3.35 -18.85 -9.34
N SER A 187 -4.39 -18.45 -8.60
CA SER A 187 -5.63 -17.91 -9.20
C SER A 187 -5.33 -16.68 -10.03
N ARG A 188 -4.46 -15.78 -9.54
CA ARG A 188 -4.05 -14.58 -10.28
C ARG A 188 -3.33 -14.90 -11.58
N PHE A 189 -2.39 -15.84 -11.55
CA PHE A 189 -1.69 -16.26 -12.77
C PHE A 189 -2.65 -16.89 -13.77
N THR A 190 -3.58 -17.73 -13.30
CA THR A 190 -4.58 -18.39 -14.15
C THR A 190 -5.54 -17.41 -14.84
N GLU A 191 -6.01 -16.41 -14.10
CA GLU A 191 -6.97 -15.43 -14.62
C GLU A 191 -6.36 -14.48 -15.66
N ARG A 192 -5.05 -14.21 -15.57
CA ARG A 192 -4.41 -13.12 -16.34
C ARG A 192 -3.32 -13.53 -17.32
N TYR A 193 -2.62 -14.65 -17.10
CA TYR A 193 -1.36 -14.96 -17.79
C TYR A 193 -1.26 -16.40 -18.30
#